data_AF-A0A7Y2XLY8-F1
#
_entry.id   AF-A0A7Y2XLY8-F1
#
_cell.length_a   1.000
_cell.length_b   1.000
_cell.length_c   1.000
_cell.angle_alpha   90.00
_cell.angle_beta   90.00
_cell.angle_gamma   90.00
#
_symmetry.space_group_name_H-M   'P 1'
#
loop_
_entity.id
_entity.type
_entity.pdbx_description
1 polymer ?
#
loop_
_entity_poly.entity_id
_entity_poly.type
_entity_poly.pdbx_seq_one_letter_code
_entity_poly.pdbx_strand_id
1 'polypeptide(L)'
;SCCFDLPPSWYKGVFGNYEPGAWSPLTFGMDVETCDGCTNWQYTFNNRAAQFGNAGFPGLGTLSTESWQLRPGRNCLEISTGGFGSMQLSGARLTTGPLNILDVNHRLRPGQTGAFYDSDRSGEGIFVELLADDRAVVYVFTFTPDGTGRQAWMLGVGEMIGNHIVVTEMDRPTGPRFGPEFNPGDRVLNPFGGLALTMPECGDSKSRGTLFMSPPVDSEYELMGSTRYVQLTGIVDCNQLNGHAKAGFSGSWYDKSHSGEGIILEVLNDGRVLTQWFTYDHSGEQMWIQGVGELEGDILNVKDLYTATGTTWGSLFDSDDVVRQDWGTLTMEFHDCDNATAMYESTVGFGSGTFNMTRLTSLLGIPCK
;
A
#
# COMPACT_ATOMS: atom_id res chain seq x y z
N SER A 1 4.63 -36.33 8.45
CA SER A 1 5.92 -36.13 9.13
C SER A 1 6.84 -35.33 8.21
N CYS A 2 6.91 -34.03 8.45
CA CYS A 2 8.05 -33.15 8.16
C CYS A 2 7.98 -32.06 9.22
N CYS A 3 9.06 -31.88 9.98
CA CYS A 3 9.22 -30.89 11.04
C CYS A 3 10.13 -29.79 10.50
N PHE A 4 9.87 -28.53 10.86
CA PHE A 4 10.81 -27.43 10.65
C PHE A 4 10.94 -26.61 11.93
N ASP A 5 12.17 -26.19 12.21
CA ASP A 5 12.53 -25.28 13.29
C ASP A 5 12.10 -23.85 12.91
N LEU A 6 11.38 -23.17 13.79
CA LEU A 6 10.94 -21.78 13.60
C LEU A 6 11.74 -20.83 14.51
N PRO A 7 12.37 -19.77 13.97
CA PRO A 7 12.91 -18.66 14.77
C PRO A 7 11.81 -17.66 15.21
N PRO A 8 12.10 -16.74 16.15
CA PRO A 8 11.11 -15.82 16.71
C PRO A 8 10.59 -14.83 15.66
N SER A 9 9.29 -14.79 15.40
CA SER A 9 8.66 -13.76 14.56
C SER A 9 7.20 -13.50 14.92
N TRP A 10 6.73 -12.30 14.58
CA TRP A 10 5.33 -11.87 14.68
C TRP A 10 4.45 -12.59 13.66
N TYR A 11 3.21 -12.92 14.02
CA TYR A 11 2.26 -13.57 13.12
C TYR A 11 0.91 -12.84 13.14
N LYS A 12 0.24 -12.75 11.99
CA LYS A 12 -1.15 -12.29 11.88
C LYS A 12 -1.90 -13.32 11.03
N GLY A 13 -2.93 -13.94 11.60
CA GLY A 13 -3.72 -14.98 10.94
C GLY A 13 -5.14 -14.50 10.65
N VAL A 14 -5.64 -14.72 9.43
CA VAL A 14 -7.05 -14.54 9.06
C VAL A 14 -7.74 -15.89 9.09
N PHE A 15 -8.84 -16.01 9.82
CA PHE A 15 -9.64 -17.24 9.87
C PHE A 15 -10.80 -17.10 8.88
N GLY A 16 -10.78 -17.92 7.83
CA GLY A 16 -11.93 -18.13 6.96
C GLY A 16 -12.24 -19.61 6.90
N ASN A 17 -13.49 -20.00 7.17
CA ASN A 17 -14.04 -21.14 6.47
C ASN A 17 -15.52 -20.92 6.15
N TYR A 18 -15.86 -21.46 4.99
CA TYR A 18 -17.04 -21.23 4.19
C TYR A 18 -18.09 -22.30 4.49
N GLU A 19 -19.24 -21.90 5.01
CA GLU A 19 -20.55 -22.54 4.76
C GLU A 19 -21.56 -21.42 4.45
N PRO A 20 -22.54 -21.64 3.55
CA PRO A 20 -23.40 -20.57 3.08
C PRO A 20 -24.44 -20.20 4.14
N GLY A 21 -24.21 -19.10 4.85
CA GLY A 21 -25.20 -18.53 5.78
C GLY A 21 -24.63 -17.59 6.83
N ALA A 22 -24.58 -16.30 6.50
CA ALA A 22 -24.73 -15.15 7.42
C ALA A 22 -23.80 -15.02 8.66
N TRP A 23 -22.48 -15.16 8.51
CA TRP A 23 -21.53 -14.69 9.54
C TRP A 23 -20.31 -13.98 8.92
N SER A 24 -19.94 -12.83 9.49
CA SER A 24 -18.77 -12.04 9.09
C SER A 24 -17.45 -12.75 9.42
N PRO A 25 -16.37 -12.58 8.62
CA PRO A 25 -15.06 -13.10 8.97
C PRO A 25 -14.51 -12.42 10.24
N LEU A 26 -13.99 -13.23 11.17
CA LEU A 26 -13.30 -12.76 12.37
C LEU A 26 -11.80 -12.60 12.07
N THR A 27 -11.29 -11.39 12.30
CA THR A 27 -9.84 -11.09 12.24
C THR A 27 -9.34 -10.86 13.67
N PHE A 28 -8.24 -11.50 14.06
CA PHE A 28 -7.56 -11.20 15.32
C PHE A 28 -6.04 -11.14 15.13
N GLY A 29 -5.40 -10.19 15.84
CA GLY A 29 -3.95 -10.09 15.95
C GLY A 29 -3.43 -11.02 17.05
N MET A 30 -2.21 -11.53 16.89
CA MET A 30 -1.52 -12.30 17.92
C MET A 30 -0.16 -11.65 18.21
N ASP A 31 0.09 -11.35 19.49
CA ASP A 31 1.40 -10.92 19.98
C ASP A 31 2.14 -12.15 20.52
N VAL A 32 3.36 -12.37 20.07
CA VAL A 32 4.21 -13.49 20.51
C VAL A 32 5.40 -12.92 21.27
N GLU A 33 5.39 -13.04 22.60
CA GLU A 33 6.57 -12.77 23.42
C GLU A 33 7.34 -14.07 23.69
N THR A 34 8.62 -14.10 23.34
CA THR A 34 9.52 -15.21 23.65
C THR A 34 10.23 -14.96 24.99
N CYS A 35 10.29 -15.98 25.85
CA CYS A 35 11.12 -15.97 27.06
C CYS A 35 12.42 -16.75 26.77
N ASP A 36 13.56 -16.07 26.80
CA ASP A 36 14.87 -16.72 26.60
C ASP A 36 15.16 -17.73 27.73
N GLY A 37 15.39 -18.99 27.35
CA GLY A 37 15.90 -20.04 28.24
C GLY A 37 14.87 -21.01 28.83
N CYS A 38 13.59 -20.93 28.45
CA CYS A 38 12.56 -21.88 28.91
C CYS A 38 12.43 -23.08 27.96
N THR A 39 12.56 -24.31 28.48
CA THR A 39 12.24 -25.57 27.74
C THR A 39 10.73 -25.78 27.54
N ASN A 40 9.90 -24.89 28.08
CA ASN A 40 8.45 -24.86 27.90
C ASN A 40 8.05 -23.46 27.41
N TRP A 41 7.41 -23.40 26.25
CA TRP A 41 6.81 -22.18 25.72
C TRP A 41 5.50 -21.91 26.47
N GLN A 42 5.34 -20.72 27.04
CA GLN A 42 4.05 -20.20 27.50
C GLN A 42 3.60 -19.11 26.54
N TYR A 43 2.44 -19.30 25.92
CA TYR A 43 1.81 -18.31 25.05
C TYR A 43 0.77 -17.54 25.85
N THR A 44 0.88 -16.21 25.88
CA THR A 44 -0.05 -15.33 26.59
C THR A 44 -0.88 -14.55 25.56
N PHE A 45 -2.19 -14.72 25.57
CA PHE A 45 -3.09 -13.99 24.68
C PHE A 45 -3.56 -12.72 25.39
N ASN A 46 -3.04 -11.56 24.99
CA ASN A 46 -3.53 -10.26 25.47
C ASN A 46 -4.72 -9.81 24.62
N ASN A 47 -5.93 -10.21 25.00
CA ASN A 47 -7.14 -9.77 24.32
C ASN A 47 -7.68 -8.49 25.00
N ARG A 48 -7.63 -7.32 24.33
CA ARG A 48 -8.60 -6.25 24.63
C ARG A 48 -9.88 -6.55 23.84
N ALA A 49 -10.75 -7.34 24.46
CA ALA A 49 -12.18 -7.52 24.17
C ALA A 49 -12.59 -7.56 22.68
N ALA A 50 -12.69 -8.76 22.11
CA ALA A 50 -13.61 -9.01 21.00
C ALA A 50 -15.05 -8.89 21.55
N GLN A 51 -15.78 -7.83 21.19
CA GLN A 51 -17.21 -7.72 21.48
C GLN A 51 -18.01 -8.34 20.33
N PHE A 52 -18.92 -9.25 20.67
CA PHE A 52 -19.86 -9.85 19.73
C PHE A 52 -21.21 -9.14 19.82
N GLY A 53 -21.75 -8.71 18.69
CA GLY A 53 -23.14 -8.29 18.56
C GLY A 53 -23.66 -8.75 17.21
N ASN A 54 -24.63 -9.67 17.19
CA ASN A 54 -25.41 -9.96 15.99
C ASN A 54 -26.90 -9.73 16.30
N ALA A 55 -27.61 -9.11 15.37
CA ALA A 55 -29.02 -8.78 15.48
C ALA A 55 -29.85 -10.08 15.57
N GLY A 56 -30.37 -10.40 16.76
CA GLY A 56 -31.42 -11.42 16.91
C GLY A 56 -31.34 -12.36 18.11
N PHE A 57 -30.23 -12.41 18.87
CA PHE A 57 -30.13 -13.23 20.09
C PHE A 57 -29.43 -12.45 21.21
N PRO A 58 -30.05 -12.25 22.39
CA PRO A 58 -29.41 -11.54 23.48
C PRO A 58 -28.49 -12.49 24.25
N GLY A 59 -27.18 -12.36 24.05
CA GLY A 59 -26.18 -13.10 24.80
C GLY A 59 -24.78 -12.55 24.58
N LEU A 60 -24.32 -11.67 25.48
CA LEU A 60 -22.93 -11.21 25.56
C LEU A 60 -22.07 -12.38 26.08
N GLY A 61 -21.27 -13.00 25.20
CA GLY A 61 -20.28 -14.00 25.59
C GLY A 61 -18.88 -13.41 25.61
N THR A 62 -18.23 -13.39 26.77
CA THR A 62 -16.78 -13.16 26.91
C THR A 62 -16.05 -14.49 26.82
N LEU A 63 -15.10 -14.61 25.88
CA LEU A 63 -14.12 -15.70 25.90
C LEU A 63 -13.14 -15.45 27.07
N SER A 64 -13.25 -16.23 28.14
CA SER A 64 -12.28 -16.19 29.24
C SER A 64 -11.01 -16.97 28.89
N THR A 65 -9.87 -16.38 29.21
CA THR A 65 -8.53 -16.94 29.01
C THR A 65 -8.27 -18.07 30.00
N GLU A 66 -8.53 -19.31 29.62
CA GLU A 66 -8.10 -20.46 30.42
C GLU A 66 -7.17 -21.37 29.61
N SER A 67 -5.88 -21.23 29.91
CA SER A 67 -4.75 -22.16 29.72
C SER A 67 -4.77 -23.14 28.55
N TRP A 68 -3.83 -22.95 27.61
CA TRP A 68 -3.57 -23.83 26.47
C TRP A 68 -2.36 -24.74 26.75
N GLN A 69 -2.45 -26.04 26.44
CA GLN A 69 -1.32 -26.99 26.51
C GLN A 69 -1.13 -27.72 25.19
N LEU A 70 0.05 -27.58 24.58
CA LEU A 70 0.49 -28.40 23.44
C LEU A 70 1.05 -29.73 23.97
N ARG A 71 0.65 -30.87 23.36
CA ARG A 71 1.21 -32.20 23.66
C ARG A 71 2.29 -32.56 22.62
N PRO A 72 3.42 -33.17 23.02
CA PRO A 72 4.47 -33.57 22.08
C PRO A 72 3.97 -34.60 21.07
N GLY A 73 4.26 -34.39 19.78
CA GLY A 73 4.07 -35.40 18.73
C GLY A 73 2.87 -35.20 17.79
N ARG A 74 2.08 -34.13 17.95
CA ARG A 74 1.09 -33.70 16.95
C ARG A 74 1.10 -32.17 16.85
N ASN A 75 1.57 -31.63 15.73
CA ASN A 75 1.39 -30.22 15.40
C ASN A 75 0.00 -30.03 14.78
N CYS A 76 -1.04 -30.18 15.60
CA CYS A 76 -2.40 -29.77 15.28
C CYS A 76 -2.85 -28.80 16.38
N LEU A 77 -3.32 -27.62 15.99
CA LEU A 77 -4.07 -26.74 16.90
C LEU A 77 -5.46 -27.35 17.07
N GLU A 78 -5.74 -27.96 18.22
CA GLU A 78 -7.05 -28.52 18.54
C GLU A 78 -7.81 -27.50 19.41
N ILE A 79 -8.85 -26.88 18.85
CA ILE A 79 -9.68 -25.91 19.56
C ILE A 79 -10.74 -26.71 20.33
N SER A 80 -10.59 -26.80 21.66
CA SER A 80 -11.63 -27.30 22.55
C SER A 80 -12.29 -26.09 23.22
N THR A 81 -13.53 -25.80 22.85
CA THR A 81 -14.36 -24.86 23.60
C THR A 81 -14.99 -25.61 24.78
N GLY A 82 -14.65 -25.20 26.00
CA GLY A 82 -15.34 -25.63 27.22
C GLY A 82 -16.78 -25.12 27.16
N GLY A 83 -17.74 -26.05 27.16
CA GLY A 83 -19.13 -25.76 26.82
C GLY A 83 -19.88 -24.91 27.84
N PHE A 84 -20.70 -24.01 27.32
CA PHE A 84 -22.06 -23.75 27.82
C PHE A 84 -22.96 -23.49 26.61
N GLY A 85 -23.95 -24.37 26.40
CA GLY A 85 -24.91 -24.29 25.29
C GLY A 85 -24.41 -24.96 24.01
N SER A 86 -25.27 -25.78 23.40
CA SER A 86 -24.96 -26.74 22.34
C SER A 86 -24.42 -26.11 21.04
N MET A 87 -23.11 -25.96 20.92
CA MET A 87 -22.38 -25.98 19.65
C MET A 87 -21.14 -26.85 19.81
N GLN A 88 -21.19 -28.07 19.25
CA GLN A 88 -20.00 -28.87 19.00
C GLN A 88 -19.52 -28.54 17.59
N LEU A 89 -18.42 -27.80 17.47
CA LEU A 89 -17.64 -27.76 16.23
C LEU A 89 -16.83 -29.07 16.16
N SER A 90 -17.44 -30.15 15.68
CA SER A 90 -16.71 -31.38 15.36
C SER A 90 -16.12 -31.27 13.95
N GLY A 91 -14.80 -31.12 13.86
CA GLY A 91 -14.08 -31.26 12.59
C GLY A 91 -13.75 -29.96 11.87
N ALA A 92 -13.07 -29.02 12.55
CA ALA A 92 -12.31 -28.01 11.82
C ALA A 92 -11.01 -28.66 11.30
N ARG A 93 -10.97 -28.97 10.00
CA ARG A 93 -9.72 -29.35 9.33
C ARG A 93 -8.98 -28.07 8.98
N LEU A 94 -7.87 -27.80 9.66
CA LEU A 94 -6.88 -26.82 9.22
C LEU A 94 -6.34 -27.27 7.85
N THR A 95 -6.89 -26.73 6.76
CA THR A 95 -6.14 -26.62 5.52
C THR A 95 -5.16 -25.49 5.69
N THR A 96 -4.02 -25.78 6.31
CA THR A 96 -2.84 -24.95 6.11
C THR A 96 -2.48 -25.12 4.63
N GLY A 97 -2.83 -24.12 3.80
CA GLY A 97 -1.93 -23.80 2.69
C GLY A 97 -0.52 -23.57 3.26
N PRO A 98 0.54 -23.62 2.44
CA PRO A 98 1.88 -23.33 2.95
C PRO A 98 1.84 -22.05 3.79
N LEU A 99 2.08 -22.19 5.11
CA LEU A 99 2.34 -21.05 5.97
C LEU A 99 3.60 -20.43 5.38
N ASN A 100 3.45 -19.30 4.69
CA ASN A 100 4.59 -18.51 4.28
C ASN A 100 5.23 -17.99 5.58
N ILE A 101 6.22 -18.73 6.06
CA ILE A 101 7.27 -18.16 6.89
C ILE A 101 7.73 -16.92 6.14
N LEU A 102 7.68 -15.74 6.77
CA LEU A 102 8.30 -14.53 6.22
C LEU A 102 9.74 -14.91 5.89
N ASP A 103 10.05 -15.05 4.60
CA ASP A 103 11.37 -15.49 4.18
C ASP A 103 12.33 -14.32 4.36
N VAL A 104 12.89 -14.20 5.57
CA VAL A 104 13.87 -13.17 5.93
C VAL A 104 15.17 -13.28 5.10
N ASN A 105 15.35 -14.37 4.34
CA ASN A 105 16.47 -14.49 3.42
C ASN A 105 16.23 -13.75 2.09
N HIS A 106 14.98 -13.42 1.76
CA HIS A 106 14.63 -12.73 0.52
C HIS A 106 14.41 -11.24 0.77
N ARG A 107 15.49 -10.49 0.97
CA ARG A 107 15.42 -9.03 1.17
C ARG A 107 15.00 -8.31 -0.09
N LEU A 108 14.22 -7.24 0.08
CA LEU A 108 13.92 -6.29 -0.98
C LEU A 108 15.19 -5.65 -1.54
N ARG A 109 15.16 -5.36 -2.84
CA ARG A 109 16.28 -4.78 -3.60
C ARG A 109 15.85 -3.47 -4.26
N PRO A 110 16.77 -2.54 -4.51
CA PRO A 110 16.48 -1.26 -5.18
C PRO A 110 15.61 -1.35 -6.44
N GLY A 111 15.82 -2.39 -7.26
CA GLY A 111 15.05 -2.62 -8.48
C GLY A 111 13.56 -2.95 -8.27
N GLN A 112 13.11 -3.15 -7.02
CA GLN A 112 11.70 -3.27 -6.65
C GLN A 112 11.07 -1.94 -6.21
N THR A 113 11.78 -0.83 -6.36
CA THR A 113 11.17 0.52 -6.37
C THR A 113 10.49 0.74 -7.71
N GLY A 114 9.26 1.23 -7.71
CA GLY A 114 8.52 1.49 -8.94
C GLY A 114 7.00 1.61 -8.77
N ALA A 115 6.32 1.63 -9.90
CA ALA A 115 4.89 1.58 -10.05
C ALA A 115 4.43 0.13 -10.24
N PHE A 116 3.31 -0.21 -9.61
CA PHE A 116 2.73 -1.53 -9.57
C PHE A 116 1.23 -1.44 -9.86
N TYR A 117 0.69 -2.43 -10.56
CA TYR A 117 -0.74 -2.47 -10.90
C TYR A 117 -1.27 -3.90 -11.02
N ASP A 118 -2.58 -4.03 -10.84
CA ASP A 118 -3.34 -5.22 -11.21
C ASP A 118 -3.88 -5.02 -12.64
N SER A 119 -3.60 -5.95 -13.55
CA SER A 119 -4.04 -5.86 -14.94
C SER A 119 -5.56 -5.86 -15.08
N ASP A 120 -6.26 -6.52 -14.17
CA ASP A 120 -7.72 -6.60 -14.16
C ASP A 120 -8.35 -5.33 -13.55
N ARG A 121 -7.52 -4.44 -12.98
CA ARG A 121 -7.93 -3.19 -12.34
C ARG A 121 -7.18 -1.99 -12.91
N SER A 122 -6.97 -2.01 -14.23
CA SER A 122 -6.26 -0.96 -14.96
C SER A 122 -6.98 0.39 -14.78
N GLY A 123 -6.32 1.35 -14.11
CA GLY A 123 -6.90 2.65 -13.76
C GLY A 123 -6.60 3.07 -12.33
N GLU A 124 -6.26 2.11 -11.47
CA GLU A 124 -5.69 2.31 -10.14
C GLU A 124 -4.32 1.64 -10.03
N GLY A 125 -3.58 1.96 -8.96
CA GLY A 125 -2.25 1.39 -8.78
C GLY A 125 -1.53 1.89 -7.54
N ILE A 126 -0.27 1.46 -7.44
CA ILE A 126 0.59 1.68 -6.29
C ILE A 126 1.95 2.17 -6.76
N PHE A 127 2.50 3.19 -6.11
CA PHE A 127 3.92 3.53 -6.20
C PHE A 127 4.61 3.12 -4.90
N VAL A 128 5.73 2.43 -5.03
CA VAL A 128 6.55 2.00 -3.90
C VAL A 128 7.94 2.59 -4.05
N GLU A 129 8.36 3.38 -3.07
CA GLU A 129 9.71 3.90 -2.95
C GLU A 129 10.43 3.19 -1.80
N LEU A 130 11.41 2.34 -2.11
CA LEU A 130 12.24 1.73 -1.09
C LEU A 130 13.28 2.76 -0.62
N LEU A 131 13.46 2.89 0.69
CA LEU A 131 14.35 3.86 1.32
C LEU A 131 15.43 3.17 2.15
N ALA A 132 16.36 3.97 2.69
CA ALA A 132 17.29 3.50 3.70
C ALA A 132 16.56 3.09 5.01
N ASP A 133 17.31 2.49 5.94
CA ASP A 133 16.84 2.13 7.28
C ASP A 133 15.63 1.18 7.31
N ASP A 134 15.57 0.27 6.34
CA ASP A 134 14.49 -0.71 6.18
C ASP A 134 13.09 -0.07 6.12
N ARG A 135 12.99 1.12 5.51
CA ARG A 135 11.73 1.85 5.28
C ARG A 135 11.29 1.84 3.82
N ALA A 136 10.00 1.99 3.61
CA ALA A 136 9.44 2.28 2.29
C ALA A 136 8.27 3.26 2.41
N VAL A 137 8.12 4.12 1.40
CA VAL A 137 6.90 4.93 1.22
C VAL A 137 6.04 4.25 0.18
N VAL A 138 4.75 4.15 0.46
CA VAL A 138 3.77 3.57 -0.44
C VAL A 138 2.71 4.62 -0.72
N TYR A 139 2.45 4.86 -2.00
CA TYR A 139 1.34 5.68 -2.48
C TYR A 139 0.34 4.80 -3.22
N VAL A 140 -0.94 4.99 -2.94
CA VAL A 140 -2.03 4.32 -3.65
C VAL A 140 -2.85 5.40 -4.34
N PHE A 141 -3.17 5.20 -5.62
CA PHE A 141 -4.12 6.04 -6.35
C PHE A 141 -5.27 5.17 -6.85
N THR A 142 -6.48 5.66 -6.64
CA THR A 142 -7.73 4.91 -6.87
C THR A 142 -8.91 5.90 -6.91
N PHE A 143 -10.11 5.43 -6.59
CA PHE A 143 -11.38 6.14 -6.67
C PHE A 143 -12.12 6.11 -5.33
N THR A 144 -13.13 6.96 -5.18
CA THR A 144 -14.02 6.99 -4.01
C THR A 144 -15.04 5.84 -4.05
N PRO A 145 -15.57 5.39 -2.90
CA PRO A 145 -16.57 4.33 -2.83
C PRO A 145 -18.01 4.82 -3.09
N ASP A 146 -18.22 6.14 -3.15
CA ASP A 146 -19.54 6.79 -3.23
C ASP A 146 -20.20 6.73 -4.62
N GLY A 147 -19.58 6.07 -5.59
CA GLY A 147 -20.08 5.93 -6.96
C GLY A 147 -20.03 7.22 -7.80
N THR A 148 -19.35 8.27 -7.33
CA THR A 148 -19.28 9.54 -8.05
C THR A 148 -18.20 9.58 -9.14
N GLY A 149 -17.36 8.54 -9.23
CA GLY A 149 -16.23 8.51 -10.15
C GLY A 149 -15.08 9.43 -9.74
N ARG A 150 -15.09 9.96 -8.52
CA ARG A 150 -14.05 10.85 -7.99
C ARG A 150 -12.80 10.07 -7.60
N GLN A 151 -11.68 10.76 -7.63
CA GLN A 151 -10.39 10.17 -7.32
C GLN A 151 -10.14 10.15 -5.83
N ALA A 152 -9.32 9.18 -5.42
CA ALA A 152 -8.78 9.10 -4.08
C ALA A 152 -7.31 8.72 -4.16
N TRP A 153 -6.53 9.20 -3.20
CA TRP A 153 -5.15 8.76 -3.04
C TRP A 153 -4.79 8.66 -1.56
N MET A 154 -3.93 7.69 -1.24
CA MET A 154 -3.51 7.40 0.12
C MET A 154 -2.00 7.24 0.12
N LEU A 155 -1.39 7.52 1.26
CA LEU A 155 0.04 7.29 1.44
C LEU A 155 0.35 6.83 2.84
N GLY A 156 1.50 6.18 3.00
CA GLY A 156 2.03 5.86 4.31
C GLY A 156 3.46 5.38 4.22
N VAL A 157 4.15 5.39 5.36
CA VAL A 157 5.55 4.98 5.47
C VAL A 157 5.66 3.75 6.33
N GLY A 158 6.01 2.63 5.71
CA GLY A 158 6.09 1.32 6.35
C GLY A 158 7.51 0.84 6.60
N GLU A 159 7.58 -0.39 7.10
CA GLU A 159 8.81 -1.16 7.29
C GLU A 159 8.95 -2.26 6.23
N MET A 160 10.19 -2.50 5.81
CA MET A 160 10.57 -3.61 4.94
C MET A 160 10.92 -4.83 5.79
N ILE A 161 10.20 -5.94 5.62
CA ILE A 161 10.38 -7.16 6.40
C ILE A 161 10.50 -8.36 5.45
N GLY A 162 11.72 -8.84 5.23
CA GLY A 162 11.98 -9.87 4.21
C GLY A 162 11.61 -9.35 2.81
N ASN A 163 10.68 -10.01 2.14
CA ASN A 163 10.10 -9.61 0.85
C ASN A 163 8.78 -8.86 0.98
N HIS A 164 8.45 -8.36 2.18
CA HIS A 164 7.21 -7.66 2.47
C HIS A 164 7.44 -6.18 2.79
N ILE A 165 6.41 -5.38 2.57
CA ILE A 165 6.30 -4.00 3.07
C ILE A 165 5.04 -3.93 3.93
N VAL A 166 5.18 -3.47 5.17
CA VAL A 166 4.06 -3.33 6.11
C VAL A 166 3.92 -1.88 6.50
N VAL A 167 2.79 -1.27 6.12
CA VAL A 167 2.39 0.07 6.52
C VAL A 167 1.23 -0.06 7.51
N THR A 168 1.49 0.23 8.78
CA THR A 168 0.46 0.10 9.84
C THR A 168 -0.53 1.26 9.83
N GLU A 169 -0.08 2.43 9.39
CA GLU A 169 -0.85 3.67 9.35
C GLU A 169 -0.69 4.32 7.98
N MET A 170 -1.74 4.21 7.17
CA MET A 170 -1.93 4.96 5.93
C MET A 170 -2.82 6.16 6.22
N ASP A 171 -2.61 7.25 5.50
CA ASP A 171 -3.44 8.45 5.54
C ASP A 171 -4.02 8.76 4.15
N ARG A 172 -5.26 9.25 4.14
CA ARG A 172 -5.91 9.88 3.00
C ARG A 172 -6.03 11.39 3.25
N PRO A 173 -5.13 12.21 2.71
CA PRO A 173 -5.15 13.66 2.95
C PRO A 173 -6.21 14.37 2.10
N THR A 174 -6.94 15.30 2.71
CA THR A 174 -8.00 16.11 2.07
C THR A 174 -7.94 17.56 2.52
N GLY A 175 -8.60 18.47 1.81
CA GLY A 175 -8.90 19.83 2.31
C GLY A 175 -8.33 20.98 1.49
N PRO A 176 -7.02 21.02 1.15
CA PRO A 176 -6.45 22.09 0.34
C PRO A 176 -7.13 22.16 -1.03
N ARG A 177 -7.16 23.35 -1.63
CA ARG A 177 -7.68 23.57 -2.99
C ARG A 177 -6.55 23.81 -3.96
N PHE A 178 -6.78 23.50 -5.23
CA PHE A 178 -5.80 23.75 -6.27
C PHE A 178 -5.47 25.24 -6.46
N GLY A 179 -4.23 25.51 -6.88
CA GLY A 179 -3.84 26.80 -7.43
C GLY A 179 -3.57 27.87 -6.37
N PRO A 180 -3.81 29.16 -6.67
CA PRO A 180 -3.48 30.26 -5.76
C PRO A 180 -4.23 30.23 -4.42
N GLU A 181 -5.33 29.48 -4.32
CA GLU A 181 -6.07 29.27 -3.07
C GLU A 181 -5.48 28.13 -2.21
N PHE A 182 -4.42 27.45 -2.67
CA PHE A 182 -3.79 26.40 -1.88
C PHE A 182 -3.32 26.93 -0.53
N ASN A 183 -3.73 26.24 0.52
CA ASN A 183 -3.30 26.53 1.88
C ASN A 183 -2.95 25.21 2.59
N PRO A 184 -1.67 25.00 2.97
CA PRO A 184 -1.26 23.77 3.64
C PRO A 184 -1.92 23.60 5.02
N GLY A 185 -2.41 24.68 5.64
CA GLY A 185 -3.13 24.64 6.91
C GLY A 185 -4.51 23.99 6.82
N ASP A 186 -5.08 23.88 5.63
CA ASP A 186 -6.40 23.25 5.41
C ASP A 186 -6.27 21.72 5.28
N ARG A 187 -5.05 21.19 5.29
CA ARG A 187 -4.77 19.75 5.17
C ARG A 187 -5.25 18.99 6.40
N VAL A 188 -6.17 18.06 6.14
CA VAL A 188 -6.63 17.05 7.11
C VAL A 188 -6.06 15.69 6.68
N LEU A 189 -5.31 15.05 7.57
CA LEU A 189 -4.87 13.66 7.41
C LEU A 189 -5.97 12.75 7.97
N ASN A 190 -6.68 12.05 7.09
CA ASN A 190 -7.71 11.10 7.51
C ASN A 190 -7.09 9.70 7.60
N PRO A 191 -7.05 9.06 8.78
CA PRO A 191 -6.51 7.72 8.90
C PRO A 191 -7.25 6.74 7.99
N PHE A 192 -6.48 5.97 7.21
CA PHE A 192 -6.97 5.00 6.24
C PHE A 192 -6.64 3.54 6.64
N GLY A 193 -6.23 3.31 7.88
CA GLY A 193 -5.90 1.97 8.35
C GLY A 193 -4.55 1.49 7.81
N GLY A 194 -4.45 0.23 7.40
CA GLY A 194 -3.16 -0.40 7.09
C GLY A 194 -3.07 -1.00 5.70
N LEU A 195 -1.84 -1.17 5.22
CA LEU A 195 -1.49 -1.78 3.95
C LEU A 195 -0.33 -2.78 4.14
N ALA A 196 -0.42 -3.93 3.48
CA ALA A 196 0.66 -4.92 3.43
C ALA A 196 0.87 -5.37 1.99
N LEU A 197 2.14 -5.40 1.58
CA LEU A 197 2.60 -5.85 0.28
C LEU A 197 3.47 -7.08 0.44
N THR A 198 3.25 -8.10 -0.38
CA THR A 198 4.27 -9.09 -0.72
C THR A 198 4.82 -8.70 -2.07
N MET A 199 6.10 -8.36 -2.15
CA MET A 199 6.68 -7.85 -3.38
C MET A 199 6.91 -8.97 -4.41
N PRO A 200 6.70 -8.70 -5.71
CA PRO A 200 7.11 -9.63 -6.77
C PRO A 200 8.61 -9.93 -6.68
N GLU A 201 9.01 -11.15 -7.05
CA GLU A 201 10.41 -11.54 -7.10
C GLU A 201 11.20 -10.66 -8.07
N CYS A 202 12.36 -10.17 -7.61
CA CYS A 202 13.19 -9.25 -8.38
C CYS A 202 13.74 -9.94 -9.64
N GLY A 203 13.51 -9.35 -10.80
CA GLY A 203 14.04 -9.85 -12.09
C GLY A 203 13.22 -10.98 -12.72
N ASP A 204 12.09 -11.39 -12.12
CA ASP A 204 11.12 -12.27 -12.75
C ASP A 204 9.87 -11.49 -13.18
N SER A 205 9.75 -11.21 -14.48
CA SER A 205 8.61 -10.51 -15.07
C SER A 205 7.28 -11.27 -14.95
N LYS A 206 7.32 -12.57 -14.64
CA LYS A 206 6.13 -13.38 -14.38
C LYS A 206 5.76 -13.40 -12.91
N SER A 207 6.65 -12.97 -12.02
CA SER A 207 6.35 -12.90 -10.60
C SER A 207 5.21 -11.91 -10.35
N ARG A 208 4.42 -12.22 -9.32
CA ARG A 208 3.25 -11.44 -8.92
C ARG A 208 3.37 -11.16 -7.43
N GLY A 209 3.14 -9.92 -7.06
CA GLY A 209 2.99 -9.52 -5.67
C GLY A 209 1.56 -9.73 -5.19
N THR A 210 1.36 -9.57 -3.89
CA THR A 210 0.03 -9.54 -3.29
C THR A 210 -0.16 -8.30 -2.43
N LEU A 211 -1.30 -7.65 -2.60
CA LEU A 211 -1.73 -6.48 -1.86
C LEU A 211 -2.81 -6.89 -0.86
N PHE A 212 -2.71 -6.35 0.34
CA PHE A 212 -3.76 -6.33 1.33
C PHE A 212 -3.93 -4.91 1.85
N MET A 213 -5.15 -4.38 1.79
CA MET A 213 -5.52 -3.08 2.36
C MET A 213 -6.68 -3.25 3.33
N SER A 214 -6.54 -2.65 4.51
CA SER A 214 -7.52 -2.69 5.59
C SER A 214 -7.94 -1.28 5.95
N PRO A 215 -8.94 -0.72 5.25
CA PRO A 215 -9.55 0.56 5.60
C PRO A 215 -10.16 0.56 7.01
N PRO A 216 -10.49 1.73 7.58
CA PRO A 216 -11.20 1.82 8.85
C PRO A 216 -12.55 1.10 8.80
N VAL A 217 -12.93 0.44 9.90
CA VAL A 217 -14.17 -0.39 9.99
C VAL A 217 -15.43 0.42 9.73
N ASP A 218 -15.42 1.71 10.08
CA ASP A 218 -16.56 2.61 9.91
C ASP A 218 -16.51 3.41 8.59
N SER A 219 -15.59 3.06 7.67
CA SER A 219 -15.48 3.71 6.36
C SER A 219 -16.28 2.96 5.29
N GLU A 220 -16.67 3.67 4.23
CA GLU A 220 -17.29 3.07 3.03
C GLU A 220 -16.28 2.33 2.14
N TYR A 221 -14.99 2.40 2.45
CA TYR A 221 -13.95 1.70 1.71
C TYR A 221 -13.93 0.21 2.09
N GLU A 222 -14.25 -0.64 1.13
CA GLU A 222 -14.18 -2.09 1.28
C GLU A 222 -12.74 -2.58 1.52
N LEU A 223 -12.60 -3.64 2.32
CA LEU A 223 -11.34 -4.36 2.50
C LEU A 223 -10.89 -4.99 1.17
N MET A 224 -9.65 -4.75 0.77
CA MET A 224 -9.04 -5.38 -0.40
C MET A 224 -8.08 -6.47 0.06
N GLY A 225 -8.47 -7.72 -0.15
CA GLY A 225 -7.67 -8.88 0.28
C GLY A 225 -7.13 -9.67 -0.90
N SER A 226 -5.81 -9.91 -0.91
CA SER A 226 -5.12 -10.79 -1.85
C SER A 226 -5.18 -10.36 -3.32
N THR A 227 -5.27 -9.05 -3.59
CA THR A 227 -5.17 -8.49 -4.94
C THR A 227 -3.79 -8.78 -5.51
N ARG A 228 -3.71 -9.30 -6.73
CA ARG A 228 -2.43 -9.65 -7.37
C ARG A 228 -1.97 -8.50 -8.25
N TYR A 229 -0.70 -8.16 -8.17
CA TYR A 229 -0.15 -7.07 -8.97
C TYR A 229 1.20 -7.44 -9.59
N VAL A 230 1.58 -6.69 -10.61
CA VAL A 230 2.89 -6.72 -11.26
C VAL A 230 3.62 -5.42 -11.07
N GLN A 231 4.94 -5.48 -11.20
CA GLN A 231 5.75 -4.29 -11.41
C GLN A 231 5.56 -3.80 -12.85
N LEU A 232 5.16 -2.54 -13.01
CA LEU A 232 4.98 -1.87 -14.30
C LEU A 232 6.29 -1.22 -14.77
N THR A 233 7.04 -0.61 -13.86
CA THR A 233 8.20 0.23 -14.17
C THR A 233 9.49 -0.31 -13.57
N GLY A 234 10.61 -0.01 -14.22
CA GLY A 234 11.95 -0.33 -13.74
C GLY A 234 12.86 0.88 -13.85
N ILE A 235 13.29 1.39 -12.69
CA ILE A 235 14.22 2.52 -12.57
C ILE A 235 15.68 2.03 -12.66
N VAL A 236 15.97 0.89 -12.06
CA VAL A 236 17.26 0.19 -12.12
C VAL A 236 17.04 -1.31 -12.28
N ASP A 237 18.01 -2.00 -12.88
CA ASP A 237 18.00 -3.46 -12.95
C ASP A 237 18.11 -4.10 -11.56
N CYS A 238 17.26 -5.11 -11.34
CA CYS A 238 17.13 -5.87 -10.10
C CYS A 238 18.40 -6.60 -9.62
N ASN A 239 19.29 -6.98 -10.55
CA ASN A 239 20.47 -7.78 -10.27
C ASN A 239 21.77 -7.00 -10.41
N GLN A 240 21.75 -5.92 -11.18
CA GLN A 240 22.96 -5.18 -11.56
C GLN A 240 22.96 -3.73 -11.07
N LEU A 241 21.83 -3.21 -10.56
CA LEU A 241 21.66 -1.80 -10.16
C LEU A 241 22.04 -0.79 -11.25
N ASN A 242 22.09 -1.25 -12.50
CA ASN A 242 22.32 -0.40 -13.65
C ASN A 242 20.96 0.16 -14.06
N GLY A 243 20.86 1.48 -14.14
CA GLY A 243 19.69 2.17 -14.68
C GLY A 243 20.11 3.26 -15.64
N HIS A 244 19.16 4.10 -16.02
CA HIS A 244 19.47 5.30 -16.79
C HIS A 244 20.44 6.21 -16.00
N ALA A 245 21.31 6.96 -16.69
CA ALA A 245 22.29 7.84 -16.04
C ALA A 245 21.66 8.96 -15.19
N LYS A 246 20.35 9.18 -15.34
CA LYS A 246 19.55 10.14 -14.59
C LYS A 246 18.54 9.46 -13.63
N ALA A 247 18.68 8.16 -13.38
CA ALA A 247 17.83 7.40 -12.45
C ALA A 247 17.72 8.08 -11.07
N GLY A 248 18.78 8.77 -10.65
CA GLY A 248 18.83 9.56 -9.42
C GLY A 248 17.85 10.72 -9.32
N PHE A 249 17.20 11.17 -10.40
CA PHE A 249 16.09 12.13 -10.32
C PHE A 249 14.75 11.49 -9.91
N SER A 250 14.67 10.16 -9.91
CA SER A 250 13.49 9.44 -9.42
C SER A 250 13.28 9.67 -7.92
N GLY A 251 12.02 9.60 -7.51
CA GLY A 251 11.57 9.86 -6.15
C GLY A 251 10.46 10.91 -6.10
N SER A 252 10.11 11.29 -4.88
CA SER A 252 9.05 12.23 -4.56
C SER A 252 9.62 13.64 -4.42
N TRP A 253 8.92 14.62 -4.97
CA TRP A 253 9.27 16.04 -4.98
C TRP A 253 8.07 16.88 -4.56
N TYR A 254 8.29 17.97 -3.84
CA TYR A 254 7.21 18.85 -3.37
C TYR A 254 7.67 20.31 -3.28
N ASP A 255 6.74 21.25 -3.36
CA ASP A 255 6.99 22.65 -2.98
C ASP A 255 6.68 22.82 -1.48
N LYS A 256 7.65 23.37 -0.73
CA LYS A 256 7.49 23.61 0.71
C LYS A 256 6.32 24.53 1.05
N SER A 257 6.02 25.48 0.18
CA SER A 257 4.88 26.38 0.36
C SER A 257 3.54 25.68 0.09
N HIS A 258 3.56 24.55 -0.64
CA HIS A 258 2.41 23.72 -0.96
C HIS A 258 2.49 22.33 -0.30
N SER A 259 2.93 22.26 0.96
CA SER A 259 3.04 20.98 1.68
C SER A 259 1.69 20.28 1.81
N GLY A 260 1.52 19.17 1.11
CA GLY A 260 0.25 18.45 1.00
C GLY A 260 -0.02 17.96 -0.42
N GLU A 261 0.67 18.51 -1.41
CA GLU A 261 0.72 18.02 -2.78
C GLU A 261 2.16 17.75 -3.22
N GLY A 262 2.35 17.00 -4.30
CA GLY A 262 3.68 16.65 -4.79
C GLY A 262 3.70 15.77 -6.03
N ILE A 263 4.89 15.66 -6.62
CA ILE A 263 5.15 14.93 -7.86
C ILE A 263 6.11 13.78 -7.56
N ILE A 264 5.70 12.57 -7.93
CA ILE A 264 6.55 11.38 -7.98
C ILE A 264 7.07 11.24 -9.40
N LEU A 265 8.38 11.01 -9.51
CA LEU A 265 9.07 10.77 -10.76
C LEU A 265 9.72 9.40 -10.75
N GLU A 266 9.62 8.69 -11.88
CA GLU A 266 10.40 7.49 -12.14
C GLU A 266 11.09 7.62 -13.49
N VAL A 267 12.41 7.82 -13.45
CA VAL A 267 13.24 7.81 -14.65
C VAL A 267 13.50 6.35 -15.03
N LEU A 268 12.83 5.90 -16.07
CA LEU A 268 12.83 4.53 -16.52
C LEU A 268 14.15 4.17 -17.22
N ASN A 269 14.45 2.87 -17.29
CA ASN A 269 15.66 2.36 -17.95
C ASN A 269 15.83 2.82 -19.41
N ASP A 270 14.75 3.14 -20.11
CA ASP A 270 14.77 3.63 -21.49
C ASP A 270 14.85 5.16 -21.61
N GLY A 271 14.99 5.88 -20.49
CA GLY A 271 15.13 7.33 -20.43
C GLY A 271 13.82 8.12 -20.40
N ARG A 272 12.67 7.44 -20.58
CA ARG A 272 11.36 8.06 -20.34
C ARG A 272 11.16 8.31 -18.85
N VAL A 273 10.32 9.27 -18.50
CA VAL A 273 10.00 9.58 -17.10
C VAL A 273 8.52 9.45 -16.87
N LEU A 274 8.12 8.49 -16.03
CA LEU A 274 6.76 8.45 -15.51
C LEU A 274 6.61 9.54 -14.45
N THR A 275 5.55 10.33 -14.60
CA THR A 275 5.22 11.44 -13.69
C THR A 275 3.85 11.18 -13.09
N GLN A 276 3.77 11.17 -11.76
CA GLN A 276 2.52 11.09 -11.00
C GLN A 276 2.43 12.30 -10.06
N TRP A 277 1.46 13.17 -10.29
CA TRP A 277 1.24 14.36 -9.47
C TRP A 277 -0.01 14.16 -8.62
N PHE A 278 0.14 14.19 -7.29
CA PHE A 278 -0.96 14.20 -6.33
C PHE A 278 -1.25 15.63 -5.89
N THR A 279 -2.51 16.05 -6.05
CA THR A 279 -3.00 17.40 -5.77
C THR A 279 -4.50 17.34 -5.45
N TYR A 280 -5.18 18.47 -5.59
CA TYR A 280 -6.59 18.67 -5.32
C TYR A 280 -7.27 19.36 -6.50
N ASP A 281 -8.60 19.34 -6.54
CA ASP A 281 -9.38 20.17 -7.45
C ASP A 281 -9.74 21.54 -6.83
N HIS A 282 -10.51 22.36 -7.56
CA HIS A 282 -10.98 23.66 -7.07
C HIS A 282 -11.97 23.54 -5.88
N SER A 283 -12.55 22.36 -5.66
CA SER A 283 -13.45 22.07 -4.54
C SER A 283 -12.72 21.52 -3.31
N GLY A 284 -11.44 21.17 -3.44
CA GLY A 284 -10.62 20.53 -2.42
C GLY A 284 -10.74 19.00 -2.39
N GLU A 285 -11.35 18.42 -3.42
CA GLU A 285 -11.37 16.97 -3.63
C GLU A 285 -10.03 16.50 -4.17
N GLN A 286 -9.65 15.28 -3.80
CA GLN A 286 -8.39 14.70 -4.26
C GLN A 286 -8.37 14.55 -5.77
N MET A 287 -7.25 14.93 -6.37
CA MET A 287 -6.96 14.71 -7.79
C MET A 287 -5.53 14.20 -7.94
N TRP A 288 -5.33 13.36 -8.93
CA TRP A 288 -4.07 12.85 -9.38
C TRP A 288 -3.98 13.06 -10.90
N ILE A 289 -2.80 13.47 -11.36
CA ILE A 289 -2.50 13.76 -12.76
C ILE A 289 -1.29 12.91 -13.14
N GLN A 290 -1.31 12.29 -14.31
CA GLN A 290 -0.27 11.38 -14.75
C GLN A 290 0.16 11.70 -16.18
N GLY A 291 1.42 11.44 -16.50
CA GLY A 291 1.93 11.47 -17.85
C GLY A 291 3.30 10.83 -17.96
N VAL A 292 3.76 10.66 -19.20
CA VAL A 292 5.11 10.19 -19.50
C VAL A 292 5.82 11.25 -20.32
N GLY A 293 7.01 11.64 -19.87
CA GLY A 293 7.84 12.65 -20.53
C GLY A 293 9.20 12.14 -20.94
N GLU A 294 9.95 13.04 -21.55
CA GLU A 294 11.34 12.84 -21.98
C GLU A 294 12.25 13.78 -21.19
N LEU A 295 13.41 13.26 -20.79
CA LEU A 295 14.42 14.02 -20.06
C LEU A 295 15.58 14.38 -21.01
N GLU A 296 15.69 15.67 -21.33
CA GLU A 296 16.76 16.22 -22.16
C GLU A 296 17.72 17.04 -21.30
N GLY A 297 18.92 16.52 -21.05
CA GLY A 297 19.85 17.14 -20.11
C GLY A 297 19.32 17.08 -18.68
N ASP A 298 18.91 18.24 -18.16
CA ASP A 298 18.31 18.42 -16.84
C ASP A 298 16.88 18.99 -16.94
N ILE A 299 16.23 18.88 -18.10
CA ILE A 299 14.86 19.36 -18.33
C ILE A 299 13.97 18.18 -18.71
N LEU A 300 13.01 17.87 -17.85
CA LEU A 300 11.91 16.94 -18.12
C LEU A 300 10.78 17.70 -18.81
N ASN A 301 10.31 17.18 -19.95
CA ASN A 301 9.13 17.67 -20.65
C ASN A 301 8.06 16.58 -20.75
N VAL A 302 6.92 16.79 -20.08
CA VAL A 302 5.71 15.96 -20.16
C VAL A 302 4.67 16.75 -20.95
N LYS A 303 4.47 16.36 -22.22
CA LYS A 303 3.58 17.08 -23.16
C LYS A 303 2.11 16.69 -23.01
N ASP A 304 1.86 15.49 -22.53
CA ASP A 304 0.50 14.94 -22.43
C ASP A 304 0.27 14.45 -21.00
N LEU A 305 -0.15 15.38 -20.14
CA LEU A 305 -0.72 15.03 -18.84
C LEU A 305 -2.21 14.72 -18.99
N TYR A 306 -2.67 13.70 -18.29
CA TYR A 306 -4.07 13.35 -18.16
C TYR A 306 -4.46 13.11 -16.71
N THR A 307 -5.75 13.20 -16.45
CA THR A 307 -6.41 12.81 -15.20
C THR A 307 -7.40 11.67 -15.50
N ALA A 308 -7.91 10.96 -14.50
CA ALA A 308 -8.92 9.90 -14.73
C ALA A 308 -10.11 9.96 -13.77
N THR A 309 -11.28 9.60 -14.27
CA THR A 309 -12.53 9.55 -13.49
C THR A 309 -13.38 8.35 -13.91
N GLY A 310 -14.50 8.12 -13.24
CA GLY A 310 -15.60 7.32 -13.77
C GLY A 310 -15.89 6.01 -13.04
N THR A 311 -14.87 5.35 -12.47
CA THR A 311 -15.05 4.07 -11.75
C THR A 311 -15.14 4.26 -10.23
N THR A 312 -15.35 3.17 -9.49
CA THR A 312 -15.60 3.17 -8.04
C THR A 312 -14.61 2.26 -7.31
N TRP A 313 -14.33 2.54 -6.03
CA TRP A 313 -13.51 1.68 -5.18
C TRP A 313 -14.06 0.25 -5.03
N GLY A 314 -13.17 -0.70 -4.77
CA GLY A 314 -13.52 -2.01 -4.22
C GLY A 314 -14.14 -2.96 -5.24
N SER A 315 -15.17 -3.69 -4.81
CA SER A 315 -15.90 -4.66 -5.62
C SER A 315 -16.69 -4.07 -6.79
N LEU A 316 -16.94 -2.76 -6.74
CA LEU A 316 -17.62 -2.00 -7.80
C LEU A 316 -16.66 -1.41 -8.84
N PHE A 317 -15.36 -1.67 -8.72
CA PHE A 317 -14.39 -1.23 -9.71
C PHE A 317 -14.62 -1.96 -11.04
N ASP A 318 -14.78 -1.17 -12.09
CA ASP A 318 -14.72 -1.62 -13.49
C ASP A 318 -13.67 -0.78 -14.24
N SER A 319 -12.74 -1.45 -14.93
CA SER A 319 -11.69 -0.78 -15.72
C SER A 319 -12.26 -0.10 -16.97
N ASP A 320 -13.37 -0.61 -17.51
CA ASP A 320 -14.00 -0.05 -18.71
C ASP A 320 -14.70 1.28 -18.42
N ASP A 321 -15.02 1.55 -17.15
CA ASP A 321 -15.58 2.82 -16.67
C ASP A 321 -14.51 3.91 -16.46
N VAL A 322 -13.22 3.57 -16.56
CA VAL A 322 -12.14 4.54 -16.36
C VAL A 322 -12.01 5.46 -17.59
N VAL A 323 -12.40 6.71 -17.42
CA VAL A 323 -12.31 7.75 -18.42
C VAL A 323 -11.07 8.61 -18.17
N ARG A 324 -10.11 8.57 -19.09
CA ARG A 324 -8.94 9.45 -19.10
C ARG A 324 -9.26 10.75 -19.83
N GLN A 325 -8.87 11.87 -19.25
CA GLN A 325 -9.11 13.20 -19.78
C GLN A 325 -7.80 13.97 -19.83
N ASP A 326 -7.53 14.60 -20.97
CA ASP A 326 -6.37 15.48 -21.12
C ASP A 326 -6.44 16.61 -20.08
N TRP A 327 -5.30 16.89 -19.45
CA TRP A 327 -5.20 17.88 -18.37
C TRP A 327 -4.27 19.03 -18.71
N GLY A 328 -3.15 18.77 -19.41
CA GLY A 328 -2.19 19.82 -19.79
C GLY A 328 -0.75 19.34 -19.98
N THR A 329 0.20 20.21 -19.65
CA THR A 329 1.64 19.97 -19.77
C THR A 329 2.36 20.21 -18.44
N LEU A 330 3.53 19.60 -18.29
CA LEU A 330 4.47 19.86 -17.19
C LEU A 330 5.91 19.89 -17.73
N THR A 331 6.65 20.93 -17.40
CA THR A 331 8.10 21.00 -17.56
C THR A 331 8.75 21.07 -16.18
N MET A 332 9.81 20.30 -15.95
CA MET A 332 10.59 20.35 -14.71
C MET A 332 12.07 20.48 -15.02
N GLU A 333 12.69 21.56 -14.52
CA GLU A 333 14.12 21.85 -14.64
C GLU A 333 14.82 21.51 -13.32
N PHE A 334 15.76 20.57 -13.37
CA PHE A 334 16.56 20.16 -12.21
C PHE A 334 17.79 21.05 -12.08
N HIS A 335 17.93 21.72 -10.94
CA HIS A 335 19.09 22.58 -10.65
C HIS A 335 20.22 21.78 -10.01
N ASP A 336 19.85 20.82 -9.16
CA ASP A 336 20.74 19.89 -8.51
C ASP A 336 20.00 18.62 -8.06
N CYS A 337 20.56 17.90 -7.09
CA CYS A 337 19.96 16.69 -6.57
C CYS A 337 18.65 16.94 -5.84
N ASP A 338 18.53 18.06 -5.13
CA ASP A 338 17.49 18.29 -4.16
C ASP A 338 16.59 19.47 -4.52
N ASN A 339 16.92 20.22 -5.58
CA ASN A 339 16.22 21.41 -6.01
C ASN A 339 15.86 21.36 -7.50
N ALA A 340 14.62 21.72 -7.82
CA ALA A 340 14.11 21.83 -9.18
C ALA A 340 13.03 22.92 -9.27
N THR A 341 12.74 23.38 -10.49
CA THR A 341 11.58 24.22 -10.77
C THR A 341 10.62 23.44 -11.65
N ALA A 342 9.36 23.31 -11.22
CA ALA A 342 8.30 22.71 -12.03
C ALA A 342 7.35 23.80 -12.54
N MET A 343 6.95 23.72 -13.80
CA MET A 343 6.01 24.62 -14.46
C MET A 343 4.92 23.79 -15.11
N TYR A 344 3.66 24.13 -14.86
CA TYR A 344 2.53 23.45 -15.51
C TYR A 344 1.67 24.44 -16.29
N GLU A 345 0.98 23.93 -17.31
CA GLU A 345 -0.04 24.65 -18.04
C GLU A 345 -1.22 23.70 -18.31
N SER A 346 -2.38 24.00 -17.73
CA SER A 346 -3.59 23.21 -17.88
C SER A 346 -4.45 23.68 -19.05
N THR A 347 -4.99 22.72 -19.79
CA THR A 347 -5.97 22.94 -20.88
C THR A 347 -7.43 22.87 -20.41
N VAL A 348 -7.66 22.49 -19.16
CA VAL A 348 -9.00 22.22 -18.59
C VAL A 348 -9.37 23.16 -17.43
N GLY A 349 -8.83 24.38 -17.44
CA GLY A 349 -9.27 25.45 -16.53
C GLY A 349 -8.58 25.48 -15.16
N PHE A 350 -7.43 24.81 -15.02
CA PHE A 350 -6.56 24.91 -13.83
C PHE A 350 -5.47 26.00 -13.97
N GLY A 351 -5.45 26.71 -15.11
CA GLY A 351 -4.50 27.78 -15.38
C GLY A 351 -3.07 27.27 -15.53
N SER A 352 -2.10 28.11 -15.22
CA SER A 352 -0.68 27.77 -15.19
C SER A 352 -0.05 28.19 -13.88
N GLY A 353 1.07 27.57 -13.53
CA GLY A 353 1.75 27.85 -12.28
C GLY A 353 3.19 27.36 -12.26
N THR A 354 3.90 27.73 -11.19
CA THR A 354 5.31 27.38 -10.98
C THR A 354 5.50 26.96 -9.54
N PHE A 355 6.23 25.86 -9.36
CA PHE A 355 6.59 25.31 -8.06
C PHE A 355 8.11 25.29 -7.90
N ASN A 356 8.57 25.70 -6.72
CA ASN A 356 9.96 25.56 -6.31
C ASN A 356 10.11 24.22 -5.58
N MET A 357 10.41 23.18 -6.35
CA MET A 357 10.41 21.80 -5.91
C MET A 357 11.66 21.50 -5.07
N THR A 358 11.44 20.87 -3.93
CA THR A 358 12.45 20.22 -3.10
C THR A 358 12.25 18.71 -3.16
N ARG A 359 13.34 17.95 -3.25
CA ARG A 359 13.29 16.49 -3.12
C ARG A 359 12.79 16.10 -1.73
N LEU A 360 11.84 15.18 -1.68
CA LEU A 360 11.32 14.57 -0.46
C LEU A 360 12.01 13.22 -0.17
N THR A 361 12.25 12.40 -1.19
CA THR A 361 12.77 11.04 -1.00
C THR A 361 14.03 10.77 -1.83
N SER A 362 14.93 9.99 -1.23
CA SER A 362 16.11 9.42 -1.88
C SER A 362 15.98 7.90 -1.89
N LEU A 363 15.93 7.33 -3.09
CA LEU A 363 15.64 5.91 -3.27
C LEU A 363 16.83 5.04 -2.88
N LEU A 364 16.55 3.91 -2.22
CA LEU A 364 17.55 2.95 -1.77
C LEU A 364 18.42 2.50 -2.93
N GLY A 365 19.75 2.64 -2.78
CA GLY A 365 20.72 2.15 -3.76
C GLY A 365 20.73 2.90 -5.10
N ILE A 366 20.01 4.02 -5.22
CA ILE A 366 19.98 4.85 -6.42
C ILE A 366 20.55 6.23 -6.04
N PRO A 367 21.86 6.46 -6.25
CA PRO A 367 22.45 7.75 -5.97
C PRO A 367 21.91 8.80 -6.95
N CYS A 368 21.89 10.06 -6.52
CA CYS A 368 21.47 11.17 -7.37
C CYS A 368 22.34 11.31 -8.64
N LYS A 369 23.65 11.09 -8.51
CA LYS A 369 24.64 11.16 -9.59
C LYS A 369 25.67 10.05 -9.43
#